data_AF-A0A924Y5W7-F1
#
_entry.id   AF-A0A924Y5W7-F1
#
_cell.length_a   1.000
_cell.length_b   1.000
_cell.length_c   1.000
_cell.angle_alpha   90.00
_cell.angle_beta   90.00
_cell.angle_gamma   90.00
#
_symmetry.space_group_name_H-M   'P 1'
#
loop_
_entity.id
_entity.type
_entity.pdbx_description
1 polymer ?
#
loop_
_entity_poly.entity_id
_entity_poly.type
_entity_poly.pdbx_seq_one_letter_code
_entity_poly.pdbx_strand_id
1 'polypeptide(L)'
;MTDDADLREWRRRRALASELYRPETVRLVILGEAPPPERFFYFGDSLFFRYLTRAFVPFVGETFTGDAGRFLALYRALGAWRTDVCEDPQRASKGGADDVGVCLDRFLLRWNGLPFAPDPLVILSPKRLYDKLPNRIKAEVTGMVPPPGQWNAHRVAFLREMERLLRLYVGRESIAEAAATVDADDAALDFEIARACAEGADTSEISRLITGHPREAQLRPVWEKNEDET
;
A
#
# COMPACT_ATOMS: atom_id res chain seq x y z
N MET A 1 -20.69 -14.37 6.05
CA MET A 1 -20.02 -14.45 7.35
C MET A 1 -18.74 -15.20 7.09
N THR A 2 -17.63 -14.48 6.99
CA THR A 2 -16.30 -15.09 6.96
C THR A 2 -16.03 -15.62 8.36
N ASP A 3 -15.57 -16.87 8.48
CA ASP A 3 -15.20 -17.44 9.78
C ASP A 3 -14.06 -16.61 10.40
N ASP A 4 -13.97 -16.53 11.72
CA ASP A 4 -12.90 -15.80 12.41
C ASP A 4 -11.51 -16.35 12.04
N ALA A 5 -11.43 -17.65 11.72
CA ALA A 5 -10.21 -18.29 11.22
C ALA A 5 -9.80 -17.76 9.83
N ASP A 6 -10.76 -17.60 8.92
CA ASP A 6 -10.52 -17.07 7.59
C ASP A 6 -10.09 -15.60 7.65
N LEU A 7 -10.67 -14.81 8.57
CA LEU A 7 -10.26 -13.42 8.81
C LEU A 7 -8.82 -13.31 9.34
N ARG A 8 -8.42 -14.16 10.28
CA ARG A 8 -7.04 -14.19 10.81
C ARG A 8 -6.02 -14.51 9.72
N GLU A 9 -6.26 -15.57 8.95
CA GLU A 9 -5.37 -15.96 7.86
C GLU A 9 -5.27 -14.85 6.80
N TRP A 10 -6.40 -14.19 6.50
CA TRP A 10 -6.42 -13.06 5.59
C TRP A 10 -5.59 -11.86 6.09
N ARG A 11 -5.70 -11.51 7.39
CA ARG A 11 -4.87 -10.47 8.01
C ARG A 11 -3.39 -10.80 7.93
N ARG A 12 -3.03 -12.05 8.26
CA ARG A 12 -1.66 -12.56 8.19
C ARG A 12 -1.04 -12.41 6.80
N ARG A 13 -1.77 -12.81 5.75
CA ARG A 13 -1.36 -12.65 4.34
C ARG A 13 -1.18 -11.19 3.95
N ARG A 14 -2.07 -10.30 4.37
CA ARG A 14 -1.95 -8.85 4.11
C ARG A 14 -0.80 -8.22 4.88
N ALA A 15 -0.54 -8.64 6.11
CA ALA A 15 0.60 -8.18 6.90
C ALA A 15 1.92 -8.55 6.22
N LEU A 16 2.04 -9.81 5.75
CA LEU A 16 3.20 -10.26 4.98
C LEU A 16 3.38 -9.46 3.67
N ALA A 17 2.30 -9.31 2.89
CA ALA A 17 2.35 -8.52 1.65
C ALA A 17 2.67 -7.04 1.89
N SER A 18 2.24 -6.48 3.02
CA SER A 18 2.65 -5.14 3.42
C SER A 18 4.14 -5.13 3.71
N GLU A 19 4.65 -6.02 4.56
CA GLU A 19 6.06 -6.03 4.95
C GLU A 19 7.02 -6.24 3.76
N LEU A 20 6.61 -7.02 2.76
CA LEU A 20 7.34 -7.16 1.48
C LEU A 20 7.61 -5.82 0.81
N TYR A 21 6.66 -4.89 0.85
CA TYR A 21 6.80 -3.60 0.17
C TYR A 21 7.04 -2.43 1.12
N ARG A 22 7.28 -2.70 2.41
CA ARG A 22 7.55 -1.68 3.41
C ARG A 22 8.88 -0.99 3.10
N PRO A 23 8.90 0.34 2.90
CA PRO A 23 10.16 1.04 2.71
C PRO A 23 10.91 1.20 4.04
N GLU A 24 12.24 1.28 3.97
CA GLU A 24 13.08 1.59 5.12
C GLU A 24 12.84 3.01 5.66
N THR A 25 12.53 3.95 4.78
CA THR A 25 12.18 5.34 5.11
C THR A 25 10.97 5.77 4.29
N VAL A 26 9.92 6.25 4.96
CA VAL A 26 8.68 6.70 4.32
C VAL A 26 8.85 8.14 3.83
N ARG A 27 8.94 8.32 2.52
CA ARG A 27 9.02 9.62 1.82
C ARG A 27 7.70 10.03 1.18
N LEU A 28 6.89 9.05 0.81
CA LEU A 28 5.55 9.24 0.26
C LEU A 28 4.62 8.26 0.97
N VAL A 29 3.51 8.75 1.51
CA VAL A 29 2.46 7.89 2.06
C VAL A 29 1.11 8.23 1.48
N ILE A 30 0.41 7.20 1.00
CA ILE A 30 -0.99 7.30 0.63
C ILE A 30 -1.80 6.67 1.76
N LEU A 31 -2.65 7.48 2.40
CA LEU A 31 -3.53 7.08 3.49
C LEU A 31 -4.96 6.89 2.98
N GLY A 32 -5.47 5.66 3.12
CA GLY A 32 -6.86 5.31 2.87
C GLY A 32 -7.68 5.08 4.14
N GLU A 33 -8.97 4.82 3.95
CA GLU A 33 -9.91 4.55 5.05
C GLU A 33 -9.73 3.14 5.59
N ALA A 34 -9.96 2.16 4.72
CA ALA A 34 -9.90 0.74 4.98
C ALA A 34 -9.74 0.02 3.64
N PRO A 35 -9.04 -1.13 3.60
CA PRO A 35 -8.99 -1.95 2.41
C PRO A 35 -10.37 -2.59 2.12
N PRO A 36 -10.75 -2.81 0.84
CA PRO A 36 -11.94 -3.58 0.53
C PRO A 36 -11.75 -5.06 0.91
N PRO A 37 -12.81 -5.87 1.10
CA PRO A 37 -12.66 -7.29 1.40
C PRO A 37 -11.99 -8.09 0.28
N GLU A 38 -12.40 -7.84 -0.96
CA GLU A 38 -12.07 -8.67 -2.12
C GLU A 38 -10.64 -8.43 -2.65
N ARG A 39 -10.01 -7.29 -2.32
CA ARG A 39 -8.76 -6.86 -2.97
C ARG A 39 -7.83 -6.16 -2.00
N PHE A 40 -6.56 -6.20 -2.31
CA PHE A 40 -5.53 -5.51 -1.52
C PHE A 40 -4.52 -4.84 -2.44
N PHE A 41 -3.97 -3.70 -2.02
CA PHE A 41 -3.10 -2.91 -2.90
C PHE A 41 -1.84 -3.67 -3.30
N TYR A 42 -1.19 -4.32 -2.34
CA TYR A 42 0.08 -5.05 -2.55
C TYR A 42 -0.09 -6.40 -3.27
N PHE A 43 -1.32 -6.84 -3.54
CA PHE A 43 -1.58 -7.97 -4.42
C PHE A 43 -1.61 -7.57 -5.91
N GLY A 44 -1.51 -6.28 -6.24
CA GLY A 44 -1.40 -5.80 -7.61
C GLY A 44 -2.70 -5.83 -8.44
N ASP A 45 -3.84 -6.19 -7.84
CA ASP A 45 -5.10 -6.40 -8.57
C ASP A 45 -6.17 -5.32 -8.29
N SER A 46 -5.94 -4.48 -7.29
CA SER A 46 -6.88 -3.44 -6.87
C SER A 46 -7.06 -2.35 -7.94
N LEU A 47 -8.25 -1.75 -7.99
CA LEU A 47 -8.50 -0.63 -8.90
C LEU A 47 -7.56 0.54 -8.62
N PHE A 48 -7.28 0.80 -7.34
CA PHE A 48 -6.33 1.83 -6.97
C PHE A 48 -4.92 1.54 -7.48
N PHE A 49 -4.43 0.30 -7.32
CA PHE A 49 -3.13 -0.11 -7.84
C PHE A 49 -3.01 0.20 -9.34
N ARG A 50 -3.99 -0.22 -10.14
CA ARG A 50 -4.00 0.01 -11.60
C ARG A 50 -3.99 1.48 -12.01
N TYR A 51 -4.62 2.35 -11.25
CA TYR A 51 -4.62 3.79 -11.56
C TYR A 51 -3.38 4.49 -11.01
N LEU A 52 -2.85 4.02 -9.89
CA LEU A 52 -1.59 4.51 -9.38
C LEU A 52 -0.46 4.17 -10.35
N THR A 53 -0.37 2.93 -10.83
CA THR A 53 0.64 2.53 -11.84
C THR A 53 0.55 3.41 -13.08
N ARG A 54 -0.66 3.69 -13.57
CA ARG A 54 -0.90 4.62 -14.70
C ARG A 54 -0.43 6.04 -14.42
N ALA A 55 -0.53 6.54 -13.19
CA ALA A 55 -0.01 7.85 -12.82
C ALA A 55 1.53 7.92 -12.88
N PHE A 56 2.22 6.78 -12.81
CA PHE A 56 3.68 6.68 -12.95
C PHE A 56 4.17 6.52 -14.40
N VAL A 57 3.29 6.19 -15.35
CA VAL A 57 3.64 6.00 -16.77
C VAL A 57 4.42 7.19 -17.36
N PRO A 58 4.06 8.46 -17.12
CA PRO A 58 4.81 9.59 -17.67
C PRO A 58 6.27 9.70 -17.19
N PHE A 59 6.63 9.00 -16.11
CA PHE A 59 7.94 9.09 -15.47
C PHE A 59 8.86 7.93 -15.86
N VAL A 60 8.33 6.70 -15.93
CA VAL A 60 9.13 5.46 -16.15
C VAL A 60 8.69 4.64 -17.36
N GLY A 61 7.65 5.07 -18.08
CA GLY A 61 7.12 4.40 -19.27
C GLY A 61 6.22 3.20 -18.98
N GLU A 62 5.42 2.81 -19.97
CA GLU A 62 4.41 1.76 -19.84
C GLU A 62 5.02 0.39 -19.57
N THR A 63 6.12 0.04 -20.24
CA THR A 63 6.79 -1.26 -20.10
C THR A 63 7.19 -1.54 -18.66
N PHE A 64 7.68 -0.53 -17.93
CA PHE A 64 8.05 -0.69 -16.52
C PHE A 64 6.80 -0.85 -15.64
N THR A 65 5.79 0.00 -15.84
CA THR A 65 4.55 -0.02 -15.03
C THR A 65 3.60 -1.18 -15.33
N GLY A 66 3.81 -1.90 -16.44
CA GLY A 66 3.01 -3.06 -16.83
C GLY A 66 3.30 -4.32 -16.01
N ASP A 67 4.45 -4.36 -15.34
CA ASP A 67 4.85 -5.42 -14.42
C ASP A 67 4.53 -4.99 -12.98
N ALA A 68 3.67 -5.75 -12.29
CA ALA A 68 3.21 -5.41 -10.96
C ALA A 68 4.33 -5.51 -9.90
N GLY A 69 5.20 -6.52 -10.00
CA GLY A 69 6.32 -6.71 -9.09
C GLY A 69 7.34 -5.58 -9.23
N ARG A 70 7.73 -5.26 -10.47
CA ARG A 70 8.65 -4.13 -10.74
C ARG A 70 8.07 -2.79 -10.28
N PHE A 71 6.78 -2.55 -10.49
CA PHE A 71 6.14 -1.33 -10.01
C PHE A 71 6.13 -1.25 -8.48
N LEU A 72 5.79 -2.34 -7.78
CA LEU A 72 5.78 -2.34 -6.31
C LEU A 72 7.19 -2.22 -5.72
N ALA A 73 8.20 -2.81 -6.36
CA ALA A 73 9.60 -2.63 -6.01
C ALA A 73 10.06 -1.17 -6.20
N LEU A 74 9.68 -0.52 -7.32
CA LEU A 74 9.88 0.92 -7.51
C LEU A 74 9.18 1.74 -6.43
N TYR A 75 7.93 1.41 -6.12
CA TYR A 75 7.15 2.08 -5.09
C TYR A 75 7.87 2.00 -3.74
N ARG A 76 8.37 0.82 -3.36
CA ARG A 76 9.22 0.63 -2.16
C ARG A 76 10.52 1.45 -2.24
N ALA A 77 11.25 1.38 -3.34
CA ALA A 77 12.54 2.05 -3.53
C ALA A 77 12.43 3.59 -3.43
N LEU A 78 11.28 4.14 -3.84
CA LEU A 78 10.95 5.56 -3.66
C LEU A 78 10.68 5.98 -2.21
N GLY A 79 10.66 5.04 -1.27
CA GLY A 79 10.12 5.30 0.07
C GLY A 79 8.62 5.49 0.06
N ALA A 80 7.92 5.00 -0.97
CA ALA A 80 6.48 5.14 -1.10
C ALA A 80 5.75 4.00 -0.40
N TRP A 81 4.72 4.37 0.36
CA TRP A 81 3.96 3.46 1.19
C TRP A 81 2.48 3.73 1.02
N ARG A 82 1.68 2.67 1.10
CA ARG A 82 0.23 2.77 1.26
C ARG A 82 -0.16 2.11 2.56
N THR A 83 -0.99 2.82 3.32
CA THR A 83 -1.63 2.30 4.53
C THR A 83 -3.06 2.81 4.61
N ASP A 84 -3.82 2.25 5.54
CA ASP A 84 -5.20 2.60 5.81
C ASP A 84 -5.38 2.88 7.31
N VAL A 85 -6.36 3.71 7.66
CA VAL A 85 -6.70 3.98 9.06
C VAL A 85 -7.15 2.68 9.75
N CYS A 86 -8.07 1.96 9.12
CA CYS A 86 -8.45 0.61 9.53
C CYS A 86 -7.69 -0.45 8.71
N GLU A 87 -7.08 -1.42 9.39
CA GLU A 87 -6.39 -2.56 8.74
C GLU A 87 -7.39 -3.61 8.24
N ASP A 88 -8.50 -3.75 8.97
CA ASP A 88 -9.51 -4.73 8.66
C ASP A 88 -10.29 -4.36 7.40
N PRO A 89 -10.63 -5.35 6.57
CA PRO A 89 -11.42 -5.11 5.38
C PRO A 89 -12.79 -4.56 5.74
N GLN A 90 -13.15 -3.42 5.14
CA GLN A 90 -14.49 -2.86 5.27
C GLN A 90 -15.11 -2.65 3.88
N ARG A 91 -16.39 -3.01 3.73
CA ARG A 91 -17.13 -2.63 2.52
C ARG A 91 -17.43 -1.15 2.60
N ALA A 92 -17.05 -0.40 1.57
CA ALA A 92 -17.49 0.98 1.45
C ALA A 92 -19.02 1.01 1.35
N SER A 93 -19.69 1.65 2.31
CA SER A 93 -21.09 2.03 2.16
C SER A 93 -21.21 3.19 1.14
N LYS A 94 -22.44 3.56 0.72
CA LYS A 94 -22.65 4.76 -0.12
C LYS A 94 -22.06 6.05 0.51
N GLY A 95 -21.79 6.06 1.82
CA GLY A 95 -21.11 7.15 2.54
C GLY A 95 -19.60 6.95 2.76
N GLY A 96 -19.06 5.75 2.56
CA GLY A 96 -17.68 5.38 2.91
C GLY A 96 -17.62 4.19 3.88
N ALA A 97 -16.42 3.81 4.30
CA ALA A 97 -16.27 2.89 5.43
C ALA A 97 -16.99 3.50 6.65
N ASP A 98 -17.77 2.68 7.38
CA ASP A 98 -18.38 3.10 8.64
C ASP A 98 -17.27 3.56 9.60
N ASP A 99 -17.62 4.51 10.46
CA ASP A 99 -16.75 5.27 11.38
C ASP A 99 -15.32 4.71 11.61
N VAL A 100 -14.33 5.20 10.85
CA VAL A 100 -12.91 4.89 11.08
C VAL A 100 -12.40 5.31 12.47
N GLY A 101 -13.22 6.04 13.24
CA GLY A 101 -12.95 6.46 14.62
C GLY A 101 -12.49 5.32 15.52
N VAL A 102 -13.09 4.13 15.41
CA VAL A 102 -12.72 2.96 16.23
C VAL A 102 -11.30 2.44 15.96
N CYS A 103 -10.72 2.78 14.80
CA CYS A 103 -9.38 2.37 14.40
C CYS A 103 -8.31 3.42 14.74
N LEU A 104 -8.70 4.63 15.15
CA LEU A 104 -7.79 5.78 15.25
C LEU A 104 -6.67 5.52 16.25
N ASP A 105 -6.93 5.00 17.44
CA ASP A 105 -5.88 4.81 18.45
C ASP A 105 -4.77 3.87 17.95
N ARG A 106 -5.16 2.71 17.39
CA ARG A 106 -4.22 1.76 16.80
C ARG A 106 -3.51 2.35 15.57
N PHE A 107 -4.23 3.09 14.73
CA PHE A 107 -3.64 3.82 13.62
C PHE A 107 -2.57 4.83 14.07
N LEU A 108 -2.83 5.60 15.12
CA LEU A 108 -1.91 6.61 15.62
C LEU A 108 -0.64 6.01 16.20
N LEU A 109 -0.74 4.85 16.88
CA LEU A 109 0.42 4.09 17.32
C LEU A 109 1.29 3.66 16.12
N ARG A 110 0.68 3.08 15.08
CA ARG A 110 1.42 2.70 13.86
C ARG A 110 2.02 3.90 13.16
N TRP A 111 1.24 4.98 12.98
CA TRP A 111 1.69 6.20 12.31
C TRP A 111 2.92 6.80 13.00
N ASN A 112 2.91 6.90 14.33
CA ASN A 112 4.05 7.43 15.09
C ASN A 112 5.30 6.54 15.00
N GLY A 113 5.12 5.24 14.73
CA GLY A 113 6.21 4.29 14.56
C GLY A 113 6.76 4.21 13.14
N LEU A 114 6.21 4.97 12.18
CA LEU A 114 6.72 4.98 10.81
C LEU A 114 8.03 5.79 10.73
N PRO A 115 9.06 5.28 10.03
CA PRO A 115 10.33 5.99 9.85
C PRO A 115 10.18 7.04 8.75
N PHE A 116 9.50 8.15 9.02
CA PHE A 116 9.32 9.22 8.04
C PHE A 116 10.63 9.94 7.72
N ALA A 117 10.83 10.25 6.44
CA ALA A 117 11.82 11.25 6.03
C ALA A 117 11.39 12.65 6.53
N PRO A 118 12.31 13.63 6.56
CA PRO A 118 11.92 15.03 6.68
C PRO A 118 10.95 15.41 5.55
N ASP A 119 9.86 16.09 5.88
CA ASP A 119 8.84 16.61 4.96
C ASP A 119 8.26 15.55 3.99
N PRO A 120 7.63 14.47 4.49
CA PRO A 120 7.10 13.42 3.64
C PRO A 120 5.87 13.92 2.84
N LEU A 121 5.71 13.40 1.62
CA LEU A 121 4.50 13.62 0.82
C LEU A 121 3.35 12.77 1.39
N VAL A 122 2.42 13.40 2.10
CA VAL A 122 1.24 12.73 2.67
C VAL A 122 0.01 13.00 1.79
N ILE A 123 -0.51 11.93 1.19
CA ILE A 123 -1.68 11.98 0.30
C ILE A 123 -2.85 11.26 0.95
N LEU A 124 -4.00 11.92 1.05
CA LEU A 124 -5.24 11.26 1.45
C LEU A 124 -6.08 10.81 0.26
N SER A 125 -6.61 9.59 0.34
CA SER A 125 -7.58 9.08 -0.62
C SER A 125 -8.53 8.08 0.05
N PRO A 126 -9.81 8.42 0.30
CA PRO A 126 -10.56 9.54 -0.28
C PRO A 126 -10.45 10.86 0.52
N LYS A 127 -10.79 11.99 -0.14
CA LYS A 127 -10.79 13.33 0.49
C LYS A 127 -11.64 13.43 1.77
N ARG A 128 -12.77 12.72 1.84
CA ARG A 128 -13.68 12.73 3.00
C ARG A 128 -13.03 12.20 4.28
N LEU A 129 -11.95 11.41 4.16
CA LEU A 129 -11.20 10.93 5.31
C LEU A 129 -10.61 12.10 6.11
N TYR A 130 -10.30 13.21 5.46
CA TYR A 130 -9.65 14.37 6.09
C TYR A 130 -10.36 14.77 7.38
N ASP A 131 -11.68 14.94 7.36
CA ASP A 131 -12.44 15.41 8.53
C ASP A 131 -12.36 14.48 9.73
N LYS A 132 -12.16 13.18 9.49
CA LYS A 132 -12.06 12.12 10.50
C LYS A 132 -10.65 11.98 11.09
N LEU A 133 -9.64 12.57 10.46
CA LEU A 133 -8.26 12.48 10.96
C LEU A 133 -8.03 13.40 12.17
N PRO A 134 -7.15 12.99 13.10
CA PRO A 134 -6.68 13.88 14.16
C PRO A 134 -5.95 15.11 13.61
N ASN A 135 -6.04 16.24 14.32
CA ASN A 135 -5.48 17.53 13.88
C ASN A 135 -3.99 17.46 13.54
N ARG A 136 -3.21 16.66 14.26
CA ARG A 136 -1.78 16.46 13.97
C ARG A 136 -1.56 15.88 12.58
N ILE A 137 -2.32 14.85 12.20
CA ILE A 137 -2.21 14.20 10.89
C ILE A 137 -2.72 15.14 9.81
N LYS A 138 -3.82 15.86 10.06
CA LYS A 138 -4.35 16.88 9.13
C LYS A 138 -3.29 17.91 8.75
N ALA A 139 -2.46 18.34 9.71
CA ALA A 139 -1.39 19.30 9.48
C ALA A 139 -0.23 18.74 8.62
N GLU A 140 -0.07 17.41 8.57
CA GLU A 140 0.93 16.72 7.75
C GLU A 140 0.45 16.50 6.31
N VAL A 141 -0.86 16.60 6.04
CA VAL A 141 -1.45 16.32 4.72
C VAL A 141 -0.98 17.32 3.67
N THR A 142 -0.24 16.82 2.68
CA THR A 142 0.23 17.61 1.54
C THR A 142 -0.82 17.70 0.42
N GLY A 143 -1.57 16.63 0.20
CA GLY A 143 -2.49 16.53 -0.92
C GLY A 143 -3.66 15.58 -0.67
N MET A 144 -4.74 15.76 -1.43
CA MET A 144 -5.91 14.90 -1.34
C MET A 144 -6.41 14.56 -2.74
N VAL A 145 -6.62 13.27 -3.01
CA VAL A 145 -7.08 12.77 -4.30
C VAL A 145 -8.41 12.04 -4.15
N PRO A 146 -9.31 12.10 -5.15
CA PRO A 146 -10.47 11.23 -5.16
C PRO A 146 -10.00 9.79 -5.37
N PRO A 147 -10.65 8.77 -4.78
CA PRO A 147 -10.30 7.40 -5.10
C PRO A 147 -10.63 7.14 -6.58
N PRO A 148 -9.82 6.36 -7.30
CA PRO A 148 -10.13 5.97 -8.67
C PRO A 148 -11.30 4.98 -8.63
N GLY A 149 -12.52 5.51 -8.63
CA GLY A 149 -13.76 4.76 -8.50
C GLY A 149 -14.30 4.27 -9.85
N GLN A 150 -15.60 3.99 -9.88
CA GLN A 150 -16.30 3.55 -11.10
C GLN A 150 -16.46 4.68 -12.13
N TRP A 151 -16.56 5.93 -11.68
CA TRP A 151 -16.82 7.09 -12.53
C TRP A 151 -15.56 7.57 -13.27
N ASN A 152 -15.67 7.78 -14.58
CA ASN A 152 -14.55 8.24 -15.41
C ASN A 152 -13.97 9.58 -14.92
N ALA A 153 -14.84 10.51 -14.49
CA ALA A 153 -14.41 11.80 -13.95
C ALA A 153 -13.48 11.65 -12.74
N HIS A 154 -13.74 10.70 -11.83
CA HIS A 154 -12.87 10.45 -10.67
C HIS A 154 -11.52 9.87 -11.09
N ARG A 155 -11.51 8.99 -12.11
CA ARG A 155 -10.28 8.40 -12.63
C ARG A 155 -9.38 9.46 -13.28
N VAL A 156 -9.96 10.33 -14.11
CA VAL A 156 -9.23 11.46 -14.73
C VAL A 156 -8.71 12.41 -13.66
N ALA A 157 -9.54 12.76 -12.66
CA ALA A 157 -9.13 13.63 -11.57
C ALA A 157 -8.02 13.01 -10.70
N PHE A 158 -8.09 11.71 -10.41
CA PHE A 158 -7.05 10.98 -9.70
C PHE A 158 -5.73 11.01 -10.47
N LEU A 159 -5.74 10.65 -11.76
CA LEU A 159 -4.52 10.62 -12.58
C LEU A 159 -3.86 12.00 -12.66
N ARG A 160 -4.66 13.04 -12.96
CA ARG A 160 -4.17 14.41 -13.06
C ARG A 160 -3.53 14.89 -11.75
N GLU A 161 -4.20 14.63 -10.63
CA GLU A 161 -3.75 15.11 -9.33
C GLU A 161 -2.54 14.34 -8.81
N MET A 162 -2.53 13.01 -9.00
CA MET A 162 -1.36 12.18 -8.65
C MET A 162 -0.14 12.55 -9.47
N GLU A 163 -0.26 12.71 -10.80
CA GLU A 163 0.86 13.13 -11.63
C GLU A 163 1.41 14.49 -11.19
N ARG A 164 0.52 15.46 -10.88
CA ARG A 164 0.89 16.78 -10.37
C ARG A 164 1.68 16.67 -9.06
N LEU A 165 1.19 15.90 -8.10
CA LEU A 165 1.85 15.72 -6.80
C LEU A 165 3.21 15.03 -6.94
N LEU A 166 3.30 13.97 -7.74
CA LEU A 166 4.56 13.28 -8.02
C LEU A 166 5.58 14.23 -8.67
N ARG A 167 5.15 15.05 -9.63
CA ARG A 167 6.03 16.01 -10.30
C ARG A 167 6.56 17.09 -9.36
N LEU A 168 5.73 17.59 -8.44
CA LEU A 168 6.09 18.70 -7.55
C LEU A 168 6.92 18.28 -6.34
N TYR A 169 6.62 17.12 -5.76
CA TYR A 169 7.17 16.71 -4.46
C TYR A 169 8.15 15.55 -4.54
N VAL A 170 8.11 14.74 -5.60
CA VAL A 170 9.07 13.65 -5.81
C VAL A 170 10.07 14.00 -6.90
N GLY A 171 9.59 14.54 -8.02
CA GLY A 171 10.43 14.89 -9.17
C GLY A 171 10.72 13.72 -10.09
N ARG A 172 10.91 14.02 -11.39
CA ARG A 172 11.12 12.99 -12.42
C ARG A 172 12.44 12.24 -12.24
N GLU A 173 13.49 12.96 -11.84
CA GLU A 173 14.84 12.41 -11.66
C GLU A 173 14.85 11.38 -10.55
N SER A 174 14.31 11.71 -9.36
CA SER A 174 14.24 10.76 -8.24
C SER A 174 13.41 9.52 -8.55
N ILE A 175 12.34 9.64 -9.34
CA ILE A 175 11.57 8.48 -9.82
C ILE A 175 12.41 7.62 -10.78
N ALA A 176 13.15 8.23 -11.71
CA ALA A 176 14.00 7.50 -12.64
C ALA A 176 15.18 6.81 -11.92
N GLU A 177 15.80 7.49 -10.95
CA GLU A 177 16.87 6.95 -10.10
C GLU A 177 16.38 5.76 -9.31
N ALA A 178 15.23 5.87 -8.62
CA ALA A 178 14.64 4.75 -7.91
C ALA A 178 14.33 3.58 -8.85
N ALA A 179 13.78 3.84 -10.05
CA ALA A 179 13.51 2.81 -11.05
C ALA A 179 14.78 2.08 -11.52
N ALA A 180 15.90 2.79 -11.62
CA ALA A 180 17.19 2.20 -11.99
C ALA A 180 17.77 1.28 -10.91
N THR A 181 17.37 1.45 -9.64
CA THR A 181 17.78 0.58 -8.52
C THR A 181 16.94 -0.71 -8.39
N VAL A 182 15.84 -0.83 -9.15
CA VAL A 182 14.99 -2.02 -9.07
C VAL A 182 15.66 -3.19 -9.77
N ASP A 183 16.09 -4.17 -8.98
CA ASP A 183 16.45 -5.49 -9.48
C ASP A 183 15.19 -6.27 -9.88
N ALA A 184 15.19 -6.83 -11.08
CA ALA A 184 14.02 -7.49 -11.65
C ALA A 184 13.75 -8.86 -11.02
N ASP A 185 14.80 -9.58 -10.63
CA ASP A 185 14.68 -10.91 -10.04
C ASP A 185 14.18 -10.79 -8.59
N ASP A 186 14.71 -9.84 -7.83
CA ASP A 186 14.21 -9.52 -6.48
C ASP A 186 12.74 -9.07 -6.52
N ALA A 187 12.39 -8.20 -7.48
CA ALA A 187 11.02 -7.75 -7.65
C ALA A 187 10.05 -8.88 -8.02
N ALA A 188 10.51 -9.86 -8.81
CA ALA A 188 9.73 -11.04 -9.18
C ALA A 188 9.53 -11.97 -7.97
N LEU A 189 10.57 -12.20 -7.15
CA LEU A 189 10.50 -13.01 -5.94
C LEU A 189 9.55 -12.41 -4.90
N ASP A 190 9.68 -11.11 -4.62
CA ASP A 190 8.77 -10.38 -3.71
C ASP A 190 7.31 -10.52 -4.21
N PHE A 191 7.09 -10.42 -5.52
CA PHE A 191 5.74 -10.51 -6.09
C PHE A 191 5.19 -11.94 -6.13
N GLU A 192 6.03 -12.97 -6.23
CA GLU A 192 5.60 -14.36 -6.14
C GLU A 192 4.95 -14.65 -4.78
N ILE A 193 5.57 -14.20 -3.68
CA ILE A 193 4.99 -14.34 -2.33
C ILE A 193 3.68 -13.57 -2.21
N ALA A 194 3.63 -12.32 -2.70
CA ALA A 194 2.43 -11.50 -2.65
C ALA A 194 1.27 -12.11 -3.46
N ARG A 195 1.57 -12.70 -4.62
CA ARG A 195 0.60 -13.41 -5.46
C ARG A 195 0.11 -14.69 -4.77
N ALA A 196 1.01 -15.50 -4.20
CA ALA A 196 0.62 -16.70 -3.46
C ALA A 196 -0.31 -16.35 -2.28
N CYS A 197 -0.03 -15.25 -1.57
CA CYS A 197 -0.93 -14.70 -0.54
C CYS A 197 -2.31 -14.33 -1.10
N ALA A 198 -2.35 -13.70 -2.28
CA ALA A 198 -3.60 -13.30 -2.94
C ALA A 198 -4.43 -14.51 -3.40
N GLU A 199 -3.76 -15.56 -3.89
CA GLU A 199 -4.36 -16.80 -4.39
C GLU A 199 -4.76 -17.77 -3.26
N GLY A 200 -4.40 -17.44 -2.02
CA GLY A 200 -4.77 -18.21 -0.85
C GLY A 200 -3.94 -19.47 -0.65
N ALA A 201 -2.68 -19.46 -1.09
CA ALA A 201 -1.69 -20.50 -0.85
C ALA A 201 -1.65 -20.94 0.61
N ASP A 202 -1.36 -22.22 0.83
CA ASP A 202 -1.30 -22.76 2.19
C ASP A 202 -0.02 -22.32 2.93
N THR A 203 0.01 -22.61 4.24
CA THR A 203 1.14 -22.20 5.09
C THR A 203 2.47 -22.84 4.67
N SER A 204 2.45 -24.06 4.13
CA SER A 204 3.67 -24.73 3.69
C SER A 204 4.26 -24.07 2.45
N GLU A 205 3.39 -23.66 1.51
CA GLU A 205 3.79 -22.97 0.29
C GLU A 205 4.38 -21.59 0.58
N ILE A 206 3.69 -20.77 1.40
CA ILE A 206 4.22 -19.45 1.80
C ILE A 206 5.55 -19.59 2.54
N SER A 207 5.65 -20.56 3.46
CA SER A 207 6.91 -20.80 4.20
C SER A 207 8.05 -21.22 3.28
N ARG A 208 7.77 -22.03 2.25
CA ARG A 208 8.75 -22.42 1.23
C ARG A 208 9.24 -21.21 0.44
N LEU A 209 8.35 -20.31 0.03
CA LEU A 209 8.72 -19.09 -0.72
C LEU A 209 9.53 -18.11 0.13
N ILE A 210 9.26 -18.02 1.44
CA ILE A 210 10.05 -17.20 2.37
C ILE A 210 11.44 -17.80 2.61
N THR A 211 11.56 -19.13 2.61
CA THR A 211 12.83 -19.82 2.88
C THR A 211 13.82 -19.61 1.74
N GLY A 212 14.98 -19.04 2.04
CA GLY A 212 15.99 -18.67 1.05
C GLY A 212 15.73 -17.31 0.38
N HIS A 213 14.65 -16.61 0.74
CA HIS A 213 14.41 -15.25 0.26
C HIS A 213 15.49 -14.30 0.84
N PRO A 214 16.02 -13.33 0.08
CA PRO A 214 17.03 -12.39 0.58
C PRO A 214 16.62 -11.64 1.85
N ARG A 215 15.30 -11.47 2.05
CA ARG A 215 14.68 -10.82 3.22
C ARG A 215 14.03 -11.80 4.19
N GLU A 216 14.40 -13.08 4.17
CA GLU A 216 13.82 -14.11 5.04
C GLU A 216 13.76 -13.70 6.52
N ALA A 217 14.86 -13.18 7.07
CA ALA A 217 14.94 -12.77 8.47
C ALA A 217 13.93 -11.67 8.86
N GLN A 218 13.49 -10.85 7.90
CA GLN A 218 12.47 -9.82 8.09
C GLN A 218 11.06 -10.38 7.91
N LEU A 219 10.86 -11.24 6.91
CA LEU A 219 9.53 -11.73 6.52
C LEU A 219 9.03 -12.86 7.42
N ARG A 220 9.94 -13.74 7.85
CA ARG A 220 9.61 -14.92 8.65
C ARG A 220 8.91 -14.56 9.97
N PRO A 221 9.39 -13.61 10.79
CA PRO A 221 8.69 -13.22 12.01
C PRO A 221 7.29 -12.66 11.75
N VAL A 222 7.09 -11.89 10.68
CA VAL A 222 5.76 -11.36 10.31
C VAL A 222 4.82 -12.48 9.89
N TRP A 223 5.32 -13.47 9.15
CA TRP A 223 4.54 -14.64 8.80
C TRP A 223 4.26 -15.51 10.02
N GLU A 224 5.20 -15.76 10.91
CA GLU A 224 5.02 -16.68 12.04
C GLU A 224 4.25 -16.08 13.23
N LYS A 225 4.06 -14.76 13.26
CA LYS A 225 3.34 -14.08 14.34
C LYS A 225 1.88 -14.54 14.43
N ASN A 226 1.50 -15.11 15.57
CA ASN A 226 0.11 -15.38 15.92
C ASN A 226 -0.56 -14.10 16.42
N GLU A 227 -1.80 -13.82 15.99
CA GLU A 227 -2.53 -12.61 16.40
C GLU A 227 -2.84 -12.54 17.91
N ASP A 228 -2.74 -13.66 18.63
CA ASP A 228 -3.02 -13.75 20.07
C ASP A 228 -1.99 -13.02 20.97
N GLU A 229 -0.94 -12.44 20.39
CA GLU A 229 0.14 -11.73 21.11
C GLU A 229 0.08 -10.19 21.00
N THR A 230 -1.05 -9.60 20.61
CA THR A 230 -1.20 -8.11 20.52
C THR A 230 -2.46 -7.54 21.14
#